data_AF-A0A7V4MS01-F1
#
_entry.id   AF-A0A7V4MS01-F1
#
_cell.length_a   1.000
_cell.length_b   1.000
_cell.length_c   1.000
_cell.angle_alpha   90.00
_cell.angle_beta   90.00
_cell.angle_gamma   90.00
#
_symmetry.space_group_name_H-M   'P 1'
#
loop_
_entity.id
_entity.type
_entity.pdbx_description
1 polymer ?
#
loop_
_entity_poly.entity_id
_entity_poly.type
_entity_poly.pdbx_seq_one_letter_code
_entity_poly.pdbx_strand_id
1 'polypeptide(L)'
;MADATEKFFIEHMSLKPESIAVDIHSDCIVVTLHRAFPQAEIAYIQDALSRNRLERFYKDNYGSSKLILETSLDKVFPGRISESCMSIHPELGKCVVVLSTRKSTMKESQSN
;
A
#
# COMPACT_ATOMS: atom_id res chain seq x y z
N MET A 1 5.10 1.18 -12.59
CA MET A 1 4.78 1.29 -11.15
C MET A 1 3.37 0.81 -10.90
N ALA A 2 2.36 1.42 -11.52
CA ALA A 2 0.96 0.98 -11.45
C ALA A 2 0.81 -0.55 -11.65
N ASP A 3 1.37 -1.12 -12.71
CA ASP A 3 1.27 -2.57 -12.99
C ASP A 3 1.90 -3.46 -11.91
N ALA A 4 3.06 -3.05 -11.38
CA ALA A 4 3.75 -3.80 -10.31
C ALA A 4 2.95 -3.72 -9.00
N THR A 5 2.36 -2.56 -8.72
CA THR A 5 1.49 -2.35 -7.57
C THR A 5 0.18 -3.12 -7.71
N GLU A 6 -0.46 -3.07 -8.88
CA GLU A 6 -1.67 -3.81 -9.22
C GLU A 6 -1.46 -5.32 -9.01
N LYS A 7 -0.40 -5.86 -9.60
CA LYS A 7 -0.04 -7.27 -9.49
C LYS A 7 0.14 -7.68 -8.03
N PHE A 8 0.88 -6.89 -7.24
CA PHE A 8 1.04 -7.14 -5.81
C PHE A 8 -0.31 -7.21 -5.08
N PHE A 9 -1.21 -6.26 -5.35
CA PHE A 9 -2.50 -6.21 -4.67
C PHE A 9 -3.43 -7.37 -5.06
N ILE A 10 -3.41 -7.79 -6.32
CA ILE A 10 -4.17 -8.94 -6.78
C ILE A 10 -3.62 -10.24 -6.19
N GLU A 11 -2.29 -10.43 -6.19
CA GLU A 11 -1.64 -11.69 -5.84
C GLU A 11 -1.49 -11.90 -4.32
N HIS A 12 -1.25 -10.83 -3.56
CA HIS A 12 -0.92 -10.93 -2.13
C HIS A 12 -1.99 -10.34 -1.21
N MET A 13 -2.83 -9.44 -1.71
CA MET A 13 -3.80 -8.72 -0.89
C MET A 13 -5.25 -9.09 -1.18
N SER A 14 -5.50 -9.91 -2.20
CA SER A 14 -6.86 -10.23 -2.70
C SER A 14 -7.69 -8.99 -3.07
N LEU A 15 -7.05 -7.85 -3.29
CA LEU A 15 -7.70 -6.62 -3.73
C LEU A 15 -7.74 -6.60 -5.26
N LYS A 16 -8.91 -6.28 -5.82
CA LYS A 16 -9.13 -6.18 -7.27
C LYS A 16 -9.62 -4.79 -7.61
N PRO A 17 -8.72 -3.79 -7.66
CA PRO A 17 -9.11 -2.43 -8.00
C PRO A 17 -9.67 -2.36 -9.41
N GLU A 18 -10.70 -1.53 -9.60
CA GLU A 18 -11.18 -1.20 -10.96
C GLU A 18 -10.29 -0.16 -11.64
N SER A 19 -9.63 0.69 -10.85
CA SER A 19 -8.66 1.66 -11.35
C SER A 19 -7.61 2.02 -10.32
N ILE A 20 -6.46 2.47 -10.79
CA ILE A 20 -5.32 2.87 -9.96
C ILE A 20 -4.90 4.28 -10.35
N ALA A 21 -4.83 5.17 -9.36
CA ALA A 21 -4.24 6.50 -9.50
C ALA A 21 -2.86 6.50 -8.84
N VAL A 22 -1.89 7.17 -9.47
CA VAL A 22 -0.52 7.32 -8.95
C VAL A 22 -0.15 8.79 -8.97
N ASP A 23 0.04 9.36 -7.80
CA ASP A 23 0.46 10.74 -7.59
C ASP A 23 1.91 10.76 -7.11
N ILE A 24 2.78 11.47 -7.83
CA ILE A 24 4.21 11.53 -7.54
C ILE A 24 4.53 12.89 -6.91
N HIS A 25 5.11 12.85 -5.72
CA HIS A 25 5.60 14.02 -4.99
C HIS A 25 7.13 13.97 -4.86
N SER A 26 7.71 15.03 -4.29
CA SER A 26 9.16 15.15 -4.13
C SER A 26 9.77 14.08 -3.23
N ASP A 27 9.04 13.62 -2.22
CA ASP A 27 9.53 12.72 -1.17
C ASP A 27 8.61 11.51 -0.91
N CYS A 28 7.54 11.38 -1.68
CA CYS A 28 6.67 10.21 -1.64
C CYS A 28 5.95 9.98 -2.97
N ILE A 29 5.43 8.77 -3.11
CA ILE A 29 4.51 8.40 -4.17
C ILE A 29 3.25 7.86 -3.50
N VAL A 30 2.09 8.39 -3.88
CA VAL A 30 0.80 7.96 -3.36
C VAL A 30 0.12 7.12 -4.44
N VAL A 31 -0.22 5.88 -4.10
CA VAL A 31 -0.98 4.99 -4.97
C VAL A 31 -2.38 4.82 -4.38
N THR A 32 -3.40 5.22 -5.12
CA THR A 32 -4.80 5.03 -4.73
C THR A 32 -5.45 3.96 -5.58
N LEU A 33 -5.88 2.89 -4.94
CA LEU A 33 -6.69 1.82 -5.50
C LEU A 33 -8.17 2.20 -5.35
N HIS A 34 -8.88 2.33 -6.45
CA HIS A 34 -10.31 2.62 -6.45
C HIS A 34 -11.14 1.36 -6.62
N ARG A 35 -12.24 1.29 -5.86
CA ARG A 35 -13.15 0.13 -5.81
C ARG A 35 -12.38 -1.16 -5.54
N ALA A 36 -11.47 -1.10 -4.57
CA ALA A 36 -10.52 -2.19 -4.29
C ALA A 36 -11.17 -3.40 -3.60
N PHE A 37 -12.26 -3.19 -2.87
CA PHE A 37 -12.88 -4.19 -2.00
C PHE A 37 -14.06 -4.92 -2.68
N PRO A 38 -14.21 -6.23 -2.44
CA PRO A 38 -15.41 -6.96 -2.84
C PRO A 38 -16.70 -6.37 -2.26
N GLN A 39 -17.79 -6.41 -3.04
CA GLN A 39 -19.13 -5.96 -2.62
C GLN A 39 -19.59 -6.61 -1.30
N ALA A 40 -19.24 -7.88 -1.05
CA ALA A 40 -19.57 -8.56 0.19
C ALA A 40 -18.90 -7.94 1.43
N GLU A 41 -17.67 -7.44 1.29
CA GLU A 41 -16.97 -6.76 2.38
C GLU A 41 -17.51 -5.36 2.60
N ILE A 42 -17.89 -4.66 1.53
CA ILE A 42 -18.62 -3.39 1.62
C ILE A 42 -19.98 -3.58 2.30
N ALA A 43 -20.67 -4.70 2.05
CA ALA A 43 -21.91 -5.04 2.73
C ALA A 43 -21.68 -5.39 4.21
N TYR A 44 -20.51 -5.93 4.58
CA TYR A 44 -20.16 -6.33 5.95
C TYR A 44 -19.95 -5.14 6.91
N ILE A 45 -19.44 -4.01 6.40
CA ILE A 45 -19.00 -2.86 7.21
C ILE A 45 -20.11 -1.91 7.71
N GLN A 46 -21.32 -2.43 7.96
CA GLN A 46 -22.48 -1.62 8.38
C GLN A 46 -22.26 -0.92 9.73
N ASP A 47 -21.49 -1.54 10.62
CA ASP A 47 -21.19 -1.02 11.95
C ASP A 47 -19.69 -0.77 12.17
N ALA A 48 -19.37 -0.01 13.22
CA ALA A 48 -18.00 0.38 13.54
C ALA A 48 -17.09 -0.80 13.90
N LEU A 49 -17.65 -1.85 14.51
CA LEU A 49 -16.90 -3.02 14.96
C LEU A 49 -16.50 -3.87 13.74
N SER A 50 -17.42 -4.08 12.81
CA SER A 50 -17.17 -4.73 11.52
C SER A 50 -16.17 -3.95 10.66
N ARG A 51 -16.27 -2.62 10.61
CA ARG A 51 -15.25 -1.74 9.98
C ARG A 51 -13.86 -1.97 10.58
N ASN A 52 -13.74 -1.87 11.90
CA ASN A 52 -12.46 -2.04 12.59
C ASN A 52 -11.84 -3.43 12.34
N ARG A 53 -12.67 -4.47 12.27
CA ARG A 53 -12.19 -5.84 11.96
C ARG A 53 -11.64 -5.94 10.54
N LEU A 54 -12.36 -5.39 9.56
CA LEU A 54 -11.91 -5.38 8.17
C LEU A 54 -10.64 -4.54 8.01
N GLU A 55 -10.60 -3.38 8.66
CA GLU A 55 -9.41 -2.53 8.72
C GLU A 55 -8.19 -3.26 9.23
N ARG A 56 -8.34 -3.95 10.37
CA ARG A 56 -7.25 -4.72 10.97
C ARG A 56 -6.82 -5.87 10.08
N PHE A 57 -7.76 -6.62 9.49
CA PHE A 57 -7.45 -7.73 8.59
C PHE A 57 -6.53 -7.31 7.45
N TYR A 58 -6.88 -6.23 6.74
CA TYR A 58 -6.05 -5.75 5.63
C TYR A 58 -4.73 -5.14 6.09
N LYS A 59 -4.71 -4.40 7.21
CA LYS A 59 -3.47 -3.84 7.76
C LYS A 59 -2.50 -4.95 8.18
N ASP A 60 -3.00 -6.01 8.82
CA ASP A 60 -2.19 -7.17 9.23
C ASP A 60 -1.69 -7.96 8.00
N ASN A 61 -2.54 -8.15 6.98
CA ASN A 61 -2.15 -8.80 5.72
C ASN A 61 -1.08 -7.98 4.97
N TYR A 62 -1.26 -6.66 4.92
CA TYR A 62 -0.26 -5.77 4.31
C TYR A 62 1.04 -5.78 5.10
N GLY A 63 1.01 -5.71 6.42
CA GLY A 63 2.21 -5.80 7.25
C GLY A 63 3.03 -7.06 6.95
N SER A 64 2.35 -8.17 6.70
CA SER A 64 2.97 -9.47 6.37
C SER A 64 3.55 -9.54 4.94
N SER A 65 3.00 -8.75 4.00
CA SER A 65 3.38 -8.77 2.59
C SER A 65 4.17 -7.53 2.15
N LYS A 66 4.30 -6.52 3.01
CA LYS A 66 4.94 -5.22 2.76
C LYS A 66 6.33 -5.35 2.14
N LEU A 67 7.18 -6.23 2.67
CA LEU A 67 8.54 -6.42 2.18
C LEU A 67 8.58 -6.93 0.72
N ILE A 68 7.57 -7.71 0.31
CA ILE A 68 7.45 -8.20 -1.07
C ILE A 68 7.21 -7.03 -2.02
N LEU A 69 6.31 -6.10 -1.65
CA LEU A 69 6.05 -4.89 -2.42
C LEU A 69 7.31 -4.04 -2.53
N GLU A 70 7.95 -3.73 -1.41
CA GLU A 70 9.15 -2.87 -1.36
C GLU A 70 10.29 -3.46 -2.19
N THR A 71 10.56 -4.76 -2.06
CA THR A 71 11.60 -5.45 -2.85
C THR A 71 11.25 -5.49 -4.34
N SER A 72 9.97 -5.69 -4.68
CA SER A 72 9.54 -5.71 -6.07
C SER A 72 9.63 -4.33 -6.72
N LEU A 73 9.31 -3.28 -5.96
CA LEU A 73 9.46 -1.90 -6.41
C LEU A 73 10.92 -1.49 -6.52
N ASP A 74 11.80 -1.95 -5.63
CA ASP A 74 13.25 -1.67 -5.72
C ASP A 74 13.85 -2.22 -7.03
N LYS A 75 13.36 -3.36 -7.55
CA LYS A 75 13.78 -3.87 -8.86
C LYS A 75 13.42 -2.95 -10.03
N VAL A 76 12.33 -2.20 -9.90
CA VAL A 76 11.83 -1.29 -10.95
C VAL A 76 12.33 0.14 -10.72
N PHE A 77 12.55 0.53 -9.47
CA PHE A 77 13.01 1.83 -9.01
C PHE A 77 14.11 1.69 -7.94
N PRO A 78 15.34 1.31 -8.33
CA PRO A 78 16.40 0.98 -7.38
C PRO A 78 16.75 2.12 -6.43
N GLY A 79 16.80 1.82 -5.13
CA GLY A 79 17.19 2.76 -4.07
C GLY A 79 16.26 3.95 -3.90
N ARG A 80 15.04 3.89 -4.45
CA ARG A 80 14.06 4.98 -4.41
C ARG A 80 13.04 4.84 -3.31
N ILE A 81 12.62 3.63 -2.93
CA ILE A 81 11.60 3.42 -1.89
C ILE A 81 12.29 3.03 -0.58
N SER A 82 12.07 3.81 0.48
CA SER A 82 12.64 3.53 1.81
C SER A 82 11.68 2.79 2.74
N GLU A 83 10.39 3.06 2.60
CA GLU A 83 9.33 2.45 3.38
C GLU A 83 8.00 2.64 2.66
N SER A 84 7.02 1.84 3.07
CA SER A 84 5.65 1.97 2.61
C SER A 84 4.63 1.81 3.75
N CYS A 85 3.50 2.49 3.63
CA CYS A 85 2.38 2.33 4.55
C CYS A 85 1.07 2.29 3.77
N MET A 86 0.07 1.63 4.36
CA MET A 86 -1.24 1.45 3.74
C MET A 86 -2.33 1.98 4.67
N SER A 87 -3.24 2.75 4.10
CA SER A 87 -4.52 3.12 4.69
C SER A 87 -5.64 2.51 3.87
N ILE A 88 -6.68 2.05 4.53
CA ILE A 88 -7.88 1.59 3.85
C ILE A 88 -9.07 2.42 4.27
N HIS A 89 -9.97 2.64 3.32
CA HIS A 89 -11.20 3.39 3.46
C HIS A 89 -12.32 2.55 2.82
N PRO A 90 -12.78 1.47 3.49
CA PRO A 90 -13.77 0.56 2.94
C PRO A 90 -15.05 1.28 2.50
N GLU A 91 -15.53 2.26 3.27
CA GLU A 91 -16.70 3.08 2.96
C GLU A 91 -16.57 3.90 1.66
N LEU A 92 -15.33 4.24 1.28
CA LEU A 92 -15.05 4.93 0.01
C LEU A 92 -14.69 3.95 -1.11
N GLY A 93 -14.61 2.66 -0.80
CA GLY A 93 -14.07 1.65 -1.71
C GLY A 93 -12.59 1.86 -2.03
N LYS A 94 -11.82 2.55 -1.19
CA LYS A 94 -10.45 2.97 -1.50
C LYS A 94 -9.40 2.33 -0.61
N CYS A 95 -8.28 1.98 -1.21
CA CYS A 95 -7.04 1.65 -0.50
C CYS A 95 -5.96 2.63 -0.97
N VAL A 96 -5.22 3.21 -0.04
CA VAL A 96 -4.17 4.21 -0.30
C VAL A 96 -2.86 3.66 0.22
N VAL A 97 -1.85 3.66 -0.62
CA VAL A 97 -0.48 3.28 -0.27
C VAL A 97 0.40 4.49 -0.43
N VAL A 98 1.15 4.82 0.61
CA VAL A 98 2.19 5.85 0.54
C VAL A 98 3.53 5.14 0.51
N LEU A 99 4.31 5.43 -0.51
CA LEU A 99 5.68 4.95 -0.69
C LEU A 99 6.62 6.13 -0.40
N SER A 100 7.34 6.10 0.71
CA SER A 100 8.31 7.14 1.03
C SER A 100 9.54 6.98 0.14
N THR A 101 10.01 8.09 -0.45
CA THR A 101 11.15 8.08 -1.38
C THR A 101 12.40 8.78 -0.88
N ARG A 102 12.45 9.11 0.41
CA ARG A 102 13.63 9.76 0.99
C ARG A 102 14.78 8.77 1.00
N LYS A 103 15.90 9.14 0.36
CA LYS A 103 17.17 8.43 0.55
C LYS A 103 17.43 8.38 2.05
N SER A 104 17.60 7.18 2.59
CA SER A 104 18.24 6.99 3.89
C SER A 104 19.62 7.65 3.80
N THR A 105 19.73 8.90 4.26
CA THR A 105 21.01 9.41 4.74
C THR A 105 21.22 8.77 6.11
N MET A 106 21.48 7.47 6.13
CA MET A 106 22.27 6.91 7.22
C MET A 106 23.61 7.62 7.12
N LYS A 107 23.79 8.58 8.02
CA LYS A 107 25.06 9.22 8.29
C LYS A 107 26.11 8.13 8.41
N GLU A 108 27.07 8.12 7.50
CA GLU A 108 28.44 7.75 7.83
C GLU A 108 28.85 8.63 9.01
N SER A 109 28.62 8.12 10.22
CA SER A 109 29.23 8.65 11.43
C SER A 109 30.46 7.79 11.62
N GLN A 110 31.56 8.30 11.09
CA GLN A 110 32.92 7.83 11.24
C GLN A 110 33.23 7.41 12.69
N SER A 111 34.07 6.41 12.87
CA SER A 111 35.24 6.53 13.75
C SER A 111 36.33 5.60 13.23
N ASN A 112 37.50 6.21 13.03
CA ASN A 112 38.78 5.63 12.66
C ASN A 112 39.24 4.56 13.65
#